data_AF-A0A0G1VFC6-F1
#
_entry.id   AF-A0A0G1VFC6-F1
#
_cell.length_a   1.000
_cell.length_b   1.000
_cell.length_c   1.000
_cell.angle_alpha   90.00
_cell.angle_beta   90.00
_cell.angle_gamma   90.00
#
_symmetry.space_group_name_H-M   'P 1'
#
loop_
_entity.id
_entity.type
_entity.pdbx_description
1 polymer ?
#
loop_
_entity_poly.entity_id
_entity_poly.type
_entity_poly.pdbx_seq_one_letter_code
_entity_poly.pdbx_strand_id
1 'polypeptide(L)'
;KKVYAVEWDPEIARVAVQNIRANNFHNTIEVVNTDVREFRLPAGVHADVLVMEMLDTGFIAEQQAGAIIDLKKNSVIRANTIILPERVTFFMTALQYNFDFYGFNLPSIIQARNDGVLPRIKKVMSKDYCYADVRLKVTQSGILNGIKLSTDIYLSGKVCHATTDMNMPIIIPIPPRQVKRGDMIPLSVEYVMGKGFRDFKIVA
;
A
#
# COMPACT_ATOMS: atom_id res chain seq x y z
N LYS A 1 29.94 -10.07 -2.25
CA LYS A 1 28.57 -9.64 -2.64
C LYS A 1 28.52 -8.12 -2.51
N LYS A 2 27.90 -7.40 -3.43
CA LYS A 2 27.82 -5.93 -3.43
C LYS A 2 26.37 -5.52 -3.17
N VAL A 3 26.16 -4.45 -2.41
CA VAL A 3 24.84 -3.89 -2.12
C VAL A 3 24.83 -2.42 -2.53
N TYR A 4 23.79 -2.00 -3.23
CA TYR A 4 23.49 -0.61 -3.54
C TYR A 4 22.26 -0.19 -2.74
N ALA A 5 22.42 0.76 -1.82
CA ALA A 5 21.34 1.34 -1.04
C ALA A 5 21.00 2.70 -1.67
N VAL A 6 19.83 2.81 -2.29
CA VAL A 6 19.40 4.02 -3.00
C VAL A 6 18.43 4.78 -2.10
N GLU A 7 18.73 6.05 -1.82
CA GLU A 7 17.92 6.92 -0.95
C GLU A 7 17.81 8.31 -1.60
N TRP A 8 16.61 8.86 -1.69
CA TRP A 8 16.38 10.18 -2.29
C TRP A 8 16.76 11.31 -1.33
N ASP A 9 16.43 11.17 -0.05
CA ASP A 9 16.68 12.23 0.93
C ASP A 9 18.18 12.32 1.28
N PRO A 10 18.83 13.47 1.06
CA PRO A 10 20.27 13.61 1.26
C PRO A 10 20.69 13.46 2.73
N GLU A 11 19.85 13.86 3.68
CA GLU A 11 20.17 13.73 5.11
C GLU A 11 20.03 12.28 5.58
N ILE A 12 18.98 11.57 5.13
CA ILE A 12 18.82 10.14 5.42
C ILE A 12 19.97 9.35 4.79
N ALA A 13 20.33 9.64 3.54
CA ALA A 13 21.46 9.00 2.87
C ALA A 13 22.78 9.23 3.61
N ARG A 14 23.03 10.47 4.08
CA ARG A 14 24.22 10.81 4.87
C ARG A 14 24.28 10.02 6.18
N VAL A 15 23.16 9.91 6.90
CA VAL A 15 23.08 9.13 8.15
C VAL A 15 23.30 7.63 7.86
N ALA A 16 22.73 7.10 6.78
CA ALA A 16 22.96 5.72 6.36
C ALA A 16 24.45 5.43 6.12
N VAL A 17 25.17 6.33 5.42
CA VAL A 17 26.63 6.21 5.22
C VAL A 17 27.38 6.18 6.55
N GLN A 18 27.02 7.03 7.51
CA GLN A 18 27.64 7.06 8.83
C GLN A 18 27.46 5.73 9.57
N ASN A 19 26.22 5.21 9.59
CA ASN A 19 25.90 3.93 10.23
C ASN A 19 26.62 2.75 9.55
N ILE A 20 26.64 2.71 8.22
CA ILE A 20 27.35 1.67 7.44
C ILE A 20 28.85 1.66 7.76
N ARG A 21 29.47 2.84 7.86
CA ARG A 21 30.89 2.97 8.24
C ARG A 21 31.15 2.52 9.67
N ALA A 22 30.33 2.98 10.62
CA ALA A 22 30.43 2.60 12.02
C ALA A 22 30.31 1.08 12.24
N ASN A 23 29.61 0.39 11.36
CA ASN A 23 29.43 -1.07 11.38
C ASN A 23 30.35 -1.83 10.42
N ASN A 24 31.40 -1.18 9.86
CA ASN A 24 32.41 -1.81 8.98
C ASN A 24 31.86 -2.43 7.68
N PHE A 25 30.71 -1.96 7.18
CA PHE A 25 30.11 -2.46 5.93
C PHE A 25 30.43 -1.61 4.69
N HIS A 26 31.24 -0.56 4.81
CA HIS A 26 31.51 0.42 3.75
C HIS A 26 32.18 -0.16 2.48
N ASN A 27 32.85 -1.31 2.58
CA ASN A 27 33.42 -2.01 1.41
C ASN A 27 32.38 -2.89 0.68
N THR A 28 31.22 -3.13 1.30
CA THR A 28 30.16 -4.02 0.80
C THR A 28 28.92 -3.25 0.36
N ILE A 29 28.55 -2.20 1.09
CA ILE A 29 27.35 -1.39 0.87
C ILE A 29 27.75 -0.01 0.37
N GLU A 30 27.21 0.36 -0.78
CA GLU A 30 27.34 1.68 -1.37
C GLU A 30 26.00 2.40 -1.28
N VAL A 31 25.98 3.56 -0.63
CA VAL A 31 24.80 4.43 -0.59
C VAL A 31 24.85 5.37 -1.79
N VAL A 32 23.76 5.42 -2.55
CA VAL A 32 23.61 6.29 -3.71
C VAL A 32 22.46 7.24 -3.43
N ASN A 33 22.77 8.53 -3.26
CA ASN A 33 21.75 9.55 -3.04
C ASN A 33 21.19 10.00 -4.39
N THR A 34 20.05 9.44 -4.81
CA THR A 34 19.42 9.71 -6.12
C THR A 34 17.96 9.25 -6.13
N ASP A 35 17.21 9.63 -7.16
CA ASP A 35 15.91 9.03 -7.43
C ASP A 35 16.10 7.58 -7.84
N VAL A 36 15.39 6.66 -7.18
CA VAL A 36 15.41 5.25 -7.57
C VAL A 36 14.95 5.04 -9.02
N ARG A 37 14.11 5.93 -9.57
CA ARG A 37 13.66 5.91 -10.97
C ARG A 37 14.76 6.33 -11.95
N GLU A 38 15.75 7.07 -11.48
CA GLU A 38 16.92 7.48 -12.27
C GLU A 38 18.14 6.59 -12.01
N PHE A 39 18.09 5.75 -10.98
CA PHE A 39 19.18 4.86 -10.62
C PHE A 39 19.58 3.93 -11.77
N ARG A 40 20.90 3.80 -11.95
CA ARG A 40 21.56 2.91 -12.92
C ARG A 40 22.66 2.14 -12.21
N LEU A 41 22.84 0.89 -12.61
CA LEU A 41 24.03 0.10 -12.26
C LEU A 41 25.13 0.28 -13.31
N PRO A 42 26.38 -0.09 -12.99
CA PRO A 42 27.45 -0.16 -13.98
C PRO A 42 27.05 -1.00 -15.20
N ALA A 43 27.59 -0.65 -16.37
CA ALA A 43 27.24 -1.32 -17.63
C ALA A 43 27.40 -2.86 -17.53
N GLY A 44 26.36 -3.59 -17.94
CA GLY A 44 26.31 -5.04 -17.89
C GLY A 44 25.92 -5.66 -16.54
N VAL A 45 25.87 -4.86 -15.47
CA VAL A 45 25.47 -5.31 -14.13
C VAL A 45 23.95 -5.16 -13.95
N HIS A 46 23.34 -6.12 -13.26
CA HIS A 46 21.95 -6.08 -12.83
C HIS A 46 21.85 -6.58 -11.39
N ALA A 47 20.75 -6.28 -10.72
CA ALA A 47 20.48 -6.76 -9.38
C ALA A 47 20.00 -8.21 -9.41
N ASP A 48 20.65 -9.08 -8.64
CA ASP A 48 20.15 -10.44 -8.36
C ASP A 48 18.89 -10.39 -7.48
N VAL A 49 18.87 -9.44 -6.53
CA VAL A 49 17.78 -9.23 -5.57
C VAL A 49 17.51 -7.73 -5.46
N LEU A 50 16.23 -7.35 -5.55
CA LEU A 50 15.73 -6.02 -5.21
C LEU A 50 14.94 -6.13 -3.89
N VAL A 51 15.32 -5.34 -2.90
CA VAL A 51 14.53 -5.13 -1.67
C VAL A 51 14.04 -3.69 -1.68
N MET A 52 12.73 -3.49 -1.55
CA MET A 52 12.11 -2.16 -1.60
C MET A 52 10.93 -2.09 -0.63
N GLU A 53 10.93 -1.05 0.20
CA GLU A 53 9.87 -0.73 1.15
C GLU A 53 9.41 0.69 0.86
N MET A 54 8.48 0.79 -0.09
CA MET A 54 7.71 1.98 -0.41
C MET A 54 6.23 1.56 -0.47
N LEU A 55 5.75 0.99 0.64
CA LEU A 55 4.47 0.33 0.77
C LEU A 55 3.48 1.17 1.59
N ASP A 56 2.36 1.55 0.98
CA ASP A 56 1.16 1.99 1.68
C ASP A 56 -0.08 1.19 1.27
N THR A 57 -1.18 1.38 1.99
CA THR A 57 -2.45 0.68 1.72
C THR A 57 -2.94 0.99 0.31
N GLY A 58 -2.97 -0.03 -0.54
CA GLY A 58 -3.40 0.11 -1.93
C GLY A 58 -2.38 0.75 -2.87
N PHE A 59 -1.14 1.03 -2.45
CA PHE A 59 -0.20 1.84 -3.26
C PHE A 59 -0.79 3.20 -3.67
N ILE A 60 -1.60 3.80 -2.78
CA ILE A 60 -2.35 5.01 -3.10
C ILE A 60 -1.37 6.19 -3.12
N ALA A 61 -0.58 6.36 -2.07
CA ALA A 61 0.37 7.45 -1.90
C ALA A 61 1.81 7.08 -2.29
N GLU A 62 2.21 5.81 -2.13
CA GLU A 62 3.61 5.42 -2.35
C GLU A 62 3.88 4.87 -3.75
N GLN A 63 5.11 5.09 -4.23
CA GLN A 63 5.48 4.99 -5.65
C GLN A 63 6.22 3.69 -6.01
N GLN A 64 6.13 2.62 -5.19
CA GLN A 64 6.85 1.36 -5.44
C GLN A 64 6.59 0.78 -6.83
N ALA A 65 5.34 0.75 -7.28
CA ALA A 65 5.00 0.23 -8.60
C ALA A 65 5.71 1.01 -9.73
N GLY A 66 5.71 2.34 -9.66
CA GLY A 66 6.41 3.20 -10.62
C GLY A 66 7.93 3.01 -10.58
N ALA A 67 8.50 2.93 -9.37
CA ALA A 67 9.92 2.68 -9.18
C ALA A 67 10.37 1.35 -9.79
N ILE A 68 9.61 0.25 -9.60
CA ILE A 68 9.89 -1.06 -10.20
C ILE A 68 9.84 -0.98 -11.73
N ILE A 69 8.86 -0.27 -12.30
CA ILE A 69 8.74 -0.09 -13.75
C ILE A 69 9.99 0.61 -14.30
N ASP A 70 10.44 1.69 -13.67
CA ASP A 70 11.59 2.46 -14.14
C ASP A 70 12.90 1.71 -13.92
N LEU A 71 13.09 1.02 -12.78
CA LEU A 71 14.24 0.13 -12.57
C LEU A 71 14.35 -0.96 -13.64
N LYS A 72 13.23 -1.47 -14.14
CA LYS A 72 13.19 -2.42 -15.26
C LYS A 72 13.60 -1.76 -16.57
N LYS A 73 13.07 -0.57 -16.89
CA LYS A 73 13.47 0.21 -18.08
C LYS A 73 14.98 0.53 -18.07
N ASN A 74 15.50 0.77 -16.88
CA ASN A 74 16.89 1.11 -16.62
C ASN A 74 17.83 -0.10 -16.64
N SER A 75 17.31 -1.31 -16.89
CA SER A 75 18.06 -2.57 -16.84
C SER A 75 18.69 -2.89 -15.48
N VAL A 76 18.26 -2.22 -14.40
CA VAL A 76 18.70 -2.50 -13.03
C VAL A 76 18.13 -3.84 -12.57
N ILE A 77 16.86 -4.11 -12.87
CA ILE A 77 16.22 -5.41 -12.62
C ILE A 77 15.85 -6.10 -13.93
N ARG A 78 15.84 -7.44 -13.91
CA ARG A 78 15.54 -8.32 -15.04
C ARG A 78 14.51 -9.37 -14.65
N ALA A 79 14.11 -10.22 -15.60
CA ALA A 79 13.11 -11.26 -15.36
C ALA A 79 13.50 -12.27 -14.27
N ASN A 80 14.81 -12.49 -14.07
CA ASN A 80 15.37 -13.38 -13.05
C ASN A 80 15.72 -12.66 -11.74
N THR A 81 15.49 -11.34 -11.63
CA THR A 81 15.70 -10.62 -10.36
C THR A 81 14.64 -11.04 -9.35
N ILE A 82 15.07 -11.43 -8.16
CA ILE A 82 14.16 -11.68 -7.04
C ILE A 82 13.72 -10.34 -6.47
N ILE A 83 12.42 -10.09 -6.41
CA ILE A 83 11.86 -8.85 -5.83
C ILE A 83 11.27 -9.19 -4.47
N LEU A 84 11.63 -8.39 -3.46
CA LEU A 84 11.14 -8.49 -2.09
C LEU A 84 10.55 -7.14 -1.66
N PRO A 85 9.25 -7.08 -1.28
CA PRO A 85 8.28 -8.19 -1.28
C PRO A 85 7.92 -8.70 -2.68
N GLU A 86 7.63 -10.00 -2.81
CA GLU A 86 7.36 -10.63 -4.11
C GLU A 86 5.98 -10.31 -4.68
N ARG A 87 5.02 -9.96 -3.82
CA ARG A 87 3.65 -9.64 -4.23
C ARG A 87 2.97 -8.78 -3.17
N VAL A 88 2.02 -7.98 -3.64
CA VAL A 88 1.08 -7.26 -2.79
C VAL A 88 -0.34 -7.55 -3.30
N THR A 89 -1.33 -7.60 -2.41
CA THR A 89 -2.73 -7.76 -2.78
C THR A 89 -3.59 -6.78 -2.01
N PHE A 90 -4.43 -6.06 -2.74
CA PHE A 90 -5.29 -5.00 -2.21
C PHE A 90 -6.71 -5.51 -2.12
N PHE A 91 -7.34 -5.27 -0.98
CA PHE A 91 -8.68 -5.76 -0.68
C PHE A 91 -9.63 -4.62 -0.36
N MET A 92 -10.90 -4.84 -0.71
CA MET A 92 -12.02 -4.00 -0.32
C MET A 92 -13.07 -4.79 0.46
N THR A 93 -13.68 -4.12 1.45
CA THR A 93 -14.76 -4.68 2.28
C THR A 93 -15.88 -3.66 2.45
N ALA A 94 -17.12 -4.05 2.18
CA ALA A 94 -18.29 -3.20 2.43
C ALA A 94 -18.59 -3.13 3.93
N LEU A 95 -18.81 -1.92 4.45
CA LEU A 95 -19.05 -1.66 5.87
C LEU A 95 -20.30 -0.80 6.11
N GLN A 96 -20.94 -1.04 7.25
CA GLN A 96 -21.69 -0.01 7.97
C GLN A 96 -20.77 0.56 9.05
N TYR A 97 -20.47 1.84 8.97
CA TYR A 97 -19.50 2.53 9.82
C TYR A 97 -20.11 3.73 10.56
N ASN A 98 -19.61 4.02 11.76
CA ASN A 98 -20.03 5.17 12.56
C ASN A 98 -19.10 6.38 12.36
N PHE A 99 -19.49 7.31 11.49
CA PHE A 99 -18.76 8.57 11.26
C PHE A 99 -19.07 9.67 12.29
N ASP A 100 -19.86 9.39 13.32
CA ASP A 100 -20.01 10.30 14.46
C ASP A 100 -18.81 10.18 15.39
N PHE A 101 -17.92 11.17 15.36
CA PHE A 101 -16.81 11.31 16.30
C PHE A 101 -17.14 12.41 17.30
N TYR A 102 -17.53 12.01 18.51
CA TYR A 102 -17.81 12.93 19.62
C TYR A 102 -18.92 13.96 19.31
N GLY A 103 -19.97 13.53 18.61
CA GLY A 103 -21.09 14.40 18.18
C GLY A 103 -20.85 15.11 16.85
N PHE A 104 -19.68 14.94 16.24
CA PHE A 104 -19.36 15.50 14.93
C PHE A 104 -19.47 14.42 13.86
N ASN A 105 -20.36 14.63 12.88
CA ASN A 105 -20.42 13.77 11.72
C ASN A 105 -19.27 14.10 10.76
N LEU A 106 -18.26 13.23 10.70
CA LEU A 106 -17.04 13.40 9.90
C LEU A 106 -16.91 12.27 8.86
N PRO A 107 -17.68 12.28 7.77
CA PRO A 107 -17.53 11.34 6.66
C PRO A 107 -16.32 11.74 5.81
N SER A 108 -15.12 11.52 6.34
CA SER A 108 -13.85 11.71 5.66
C SER A 108 -13.12 10.38 5.48
N ILE A 109 -12.11 10.38 4.60
CA ILE A 109 -11.17 9.25 4.50
C ILE A 109 -10.38 9.17 5.80
N ILE A 110 -10.41 8.00 6.44
CA ILE A 110 -9.79 7.78 7.74
C ILE A 110 -8.80 6.63 7.62
N GLN A 111 -7.54 6.89 7.96
CA GLN A 111 -6.60 5.83 8.26
C GLN A 111 -6.96 5.24 9.62
N ALA A 112 -7.11 3.93 9.71
CA ALA A 112 -7.40 3.23 10.95
C ALA A 112 -6.16 3.13 11.87
N ARG A 113 -5.53 4.29 12.14
CA ARG A 113 -4.55 4.47 13.22
C ARG A 113 -5.27 4.23 14.55
N ASN A 114 -4.78 3.28 15.33
CA ASN A 114 -5.18 3.02 16.72
C ASN A 114 -6.59 2.43 16.92
N ASP A 115 -6.91 2.17 18.19
CA ASP A 115 -8.19 1.64 18.68
C ASP A 115 -9.41 2.57 18.49
N GLY A 116 -9.24 3.77 17.91
CA GLY A 116 -10.32 4.74 17.76
C GLY A 116 -11.23 4.53 16.54
N VAL A 117 -10.75 3.78 15.54
CA VAL A 117 -11.40 3.64 14.23
C VAL A 117 -12.07 2.27 14.09
N LEU A 118 -11.36 1.19 14.37
CA LEU A 118 -11.92 -0.17 14.21
C LEU A 118 -13.19 -0.43 15.03
N PRO A 119 -13.30 0.00 16.32
CA PRO A 119 -14.51 -0.21 17.10
C PRO A 119 -15.76 0.52 16.59
N ARG A 120 -15.60 1.46 15.65
CA ARG A 120 -16.72 2.20 15.03
C ARG A 120 -17.34 1.46 13.85
N ILE A 121 -16.76 0.33 13.44
CA ILE A 121 -17.37 -0.59 12.48
C ILE A 121 -18.62 -1.20 13.14
N LYS A 122 -19.80 -0.77 12.68
CA LYS A 122 -21.08 -1.32 13.16
C LYS A 122 -21.35 -2.69 12.55
N LYS A 123 -21.06 -2.85 11.25
CA LYS A 123 -21.20 -4.13 10.54
C LYS A 123 -20.15 -4.28 9.45
N VAL A 124 -19.59 -5.48 9.36
CA VAL A 124 -18.86 -5.96 8.18
C VAL A 124 -19.88 -6.63 7.26
N MET A 125 -20.10 -6.05 6.08
CA MET A 125 -21.22 -6.39 5.18
C MET A 125 -20.80 -7.21 3.97
N SER A 126 -19.51 -7.48 3.79
CA SER A 126 -18.97 -8.40 2.78
C SER A 126 -17.74 -9.13 3.32
N LYS A 127 -17.30 -10.17 2.62
CA LYS A 127 -15.91 -10.65 2.75
C LYS A 127 -14.95 -9.66 2.08
N ASP A 128 -13.66 -9.95 2.14
CA ASP A 128 -12.64 -9.22 1.41
C ASP A 128 -12.64 -9.63 -0.07
N TYR A 129 -12.56 -8.64 -0.96
CA TYR A 129 -12.48 -8.81 -2.40
C TYR A 129 -11.27 -8.08 -2.95
N CYS A 130 -10.53 -8.70 -3.86
CA CYS A 130 -9.39 -8.05 -4.53
C CYS A 130 -9.87 -6.89 -5.43
N TYR A 131 -9.02 -5.87 -5.66
CA TYR A 131 -9.26 -4.67 -6.48
C TYR A 131 -9.58 -4.88 -7.98
N ALA A 132 -9.84 -6.11 -8.44
CA ALA A 132 -10.42 -6.31 -9.77
C ALA A 132 -11.88 -5.81 -9.77
N ASP A 133 -12.45 -5.42 -10.92
CA ASP A 133 -13.87 -5.06 -10.99
C ASP A 133 -14.73 -6.16 -10.34
N VAL A 134 -15.31 -5.85 -9.18
CA VAL A 134 -15.94 -6.84 -8.31
C VAL A 134 -17.38 -6.49 -8.03
N ARG A 135 -18.18 -7.54 -7.96
CA ARG A 135 -19.51 -7.45 -7.35
C ARG A 135 -19.39 -7.97 -5.92
N LEU A 136 -19.45 -7.07 -4.95
CA LEU A 136 -19.45 -7.44 -3.54
C LEU A 136 -20.80 -8.04 -3.18
N LYS A 137 -20.79 -9.25 -2.61
CA LYS A 137 -22.02 -9.86 -2.10
C LYS A 137 -22.29 -9.37 -0.70
N VAL A 138 -23.45 -8.75 -0.49
CA VAL A 138 -23.90 -8.31 0.83
C VAL A 138 -24.26 -9.51 1.68
N THR A 139 -23.57 -9.67 2.80
CA THR A 139 -23.78 -10.76 3.76
C THR A 139 -24.74 -10.40 4.88
N GLN A 140 -24.96 -9.09 5.12
CA GLN A 140 -25.82 -8.57 6.18
C GLN A 140 -26.63 -7.36 5.69
N SER A 141 -27.92 -7.31 6.01
CA SER A 141 -28.76 -6.13 5.73
C SER A 141 -28.39 -4.96 6.63
N GLY A 142 -28.46 -3.73 6.11
CA GLY A 142 -28.11 -2.52 6.86
C GLY A 142 -27.94 -1.30 5.98
N ILE A 143 -27.22 -0.31 6.50
CA ILE A 143 -26.85 0.90 5.77
C ILE A 143 -25.39 0.75 5.35
N LEU A 144 -25.16 0.56 4.05
CA LEU A 144 -23.82 0.66 3.51
C LEU A 144 -23.45 2.14 3.43
N ASN A 145 -22.37 2.54 4.10
CA ASN A 145 -21.87 3.92 4.07
C ASN A 145 -20.34 4.01 4.10
N GLY A 146 -19.62 2.89 4.09
CA GLY A 146 -18.16 2.90 4.05
C GLY A 146 -17.59 1.69 3.32
N ILE A 147 -16.42 1.88 2.71
CA ILE A 147 -15.58 0.82 2.15
C ILE A 147 -14.27 0.81 2.91
N LYS A 148 -13.90 -0.35 3.44
CA LYS A 148 -12.57 -0.58 4.02
C LYS A 148 -11.62 -1.04 2.94
N LEU A 149 -10.46 -0.44 2.87
CA LEU A 149 -9.33 -0.87 2.08
C LEU A 149 -8.30 -1.52 3.00
N SER A 150 -7.73 -2.65 2.59
CA SER A 150 -6.64 -3.31 3.29
C SER A 150 -5.64 -3.90 2.31
N THR A 151 -4.44 -4.22 2.80
CA THR A 151 -3.34 -4.71 1.97
C THR A 151 -2.66 -5.87 2.67
N ASP A 152 -2.42 -6.94 1.92
CA ASP A 152 -1.51 -8.01 2.32
C ASP A 152 -0.24 -7.93 1.48
N ILE A 153 0.89 -8.01 2.16
CA ILE A 153 2.23 -8.05 1.56
C ILE A 153 2.75 -9.48 1.68
N TYR A 154 3.29 -10.02 0.59
CA TYR A 154 3.87 -11.35 0.55
C TYR A 154 5.37 -11.20 0.50
N LEU A 155 6.03 -11.68 1.56
CA LEU A 155 7.46 -11.53 1.76
C LEU A 155 8.07 -12.88 2.14
N SER A 156 8.82 -13.47 1.20
CA SER A 156 9.54 -14.73 1.38
C SER A 156 8.64 -15.85 1.91
N GLY A 157 7.47 -16.02 1.29
CA GLY A 157 6.51 -17.07 1.66
C GLY A 157 5.72 -16.80 2.94
N LYS A 158 5.87 -15.62 3.55
CA LYS A 158 5.03 -15.14 4.64
C LYS A 158 4.04 -14.11 4.14
N VAL A 159 2.88 -14.03 4.80
CA VAL A 159 1.91 -12.96 4.61
C VAL A 159 2.08 -11.96 5.75
N CYS A 160 2.47 -10.75 5.41
CA CYS A 160 2.55 -9.61 6.30
C CYS A 160 1.26 -8.80 6.15
N HIS A 161 0.45 -8.81 7.21
CA HIS A 161 -0.80 -8.05 7.28
C HIS A 161 -0.54 -6.61 7.72
N ALA A 162 -1.55 -5.76 7.52
CA ALA A 162 -1.61 -4.42 8.10
C ALA A 162 -1.38 -4.44 9.61
N THR A 163 -0.70 -3.41 10.12
CA THR A 163 -0.55 -3.14 11.55
C THR A 163 -1.18 -1.78 11.90
N THR A 164 -1.18 -1.41 13.17
CA THR A 164 -1.64 -0.10 13.65
C THR A 164 -0.77 1.06 13.20
N ASP A 165 0.47 0.79 12.78
CA ASP A 165 1.49 1.80 12.52
C ASP A 165 2.05 1.72 11.10
N MET A 166 1.85 0.60 10.40
CA MET A 166 2.29 0.36 9.03
C MET A 166 1.16 -0.27 8.21
N ASN A 167 0.92 0.25 7.00
CA ASN A 167 -0.07 -0.27 6.05
C ASN A 167 -1.49 -0.41 6.62
N MET A 168 -1.89 0.53 7.47
CA MET A 168 -3.16 0.47 8.21
C MET A 168 -4.36 0.46 7.25
N PRO A 169 -5.45 -0.24 7.60
CA PRO A 169 -6.66 -0.19 6.81
C PRO A 169 -7.17 1.25 6.65
N ILE A 170 -7.75 1.56 5.50
CA ILE A 170 -8.31 2.87 5.21
C ILE A 170 -9.82 2.73 5.09
N ILE A 171 -10.58 3.57 5.77
CA ILE A 171 -12.03 3.63 5.64
C ILE A 171 -12.38 4.81 4.75
N ILE A 172 -13.07 4.52 3.65
CA ILE A 172 -13.54 5.51 2.70
C ILE A 172 -15.05 5.65 2.84
N PRO A 173 -15.56 6.85 3.14
CA PRO A 173 -16.98 7.11 3.19
C PRO A 173 -17.56 7.03 1.78
N ILE A 174 -18.76 6.46 1.66
CA ILE A 174 -19.56 6.48 0.43
C ILE A 174 -20.97 6.97 0.73
N PRO A 175 -21.71 7.50 -0.25
CA PRO A 175 -23.10 7.91 -0.06
C PRO A 175 -23.92 6.79 0.62
N PRO A 176 -24.57 7.06 1.77
CA PRO A 176 -25.29 6.04 2.50
C PRO A 176 -26.43 5.45 1.68
N ARG A 177 -26.56 4.12 1.66
CA ARG A 177 -27.69 3.44 1.02
C ARG A 177 -28.12 2.19 1.77
N GLN A 178 -29.41 1.91 1.74
CA GLN A 178 -29.97 0.69 2.31
C GLN A 178 -29.62 -0.50 1.42
N VAL A 179 -29.15 -1.59 2.03
CA VAL A 179 -28.87 -2.85 1.34
C VAL A 179 -29.46 -4.04 2.12
N LYS A 180 -29.76 -5.11 1.39
CA LYS A 180 -30.28 -6.37 1.91
C LYS A 180 -29.25 -7.49 1.73
N ARG A 181 -29.26 -8.46 2.65
CA ARG A 181 -28.50 -9.70 2.49
C ARG A 181 -28.83 -10.34 1.14
N GLY A 182 -27.79 -10.66 0.37
CA GLY A 182 -27.91 -11.24 -0.97
C GLY A 182 -27.72 -10.23 -2.10
N ASP A 183 -27.84 -8.92 -1.82
CA ASP A 183 -27.59 -7.88 -2.82
C ASP A 183 -26.17 -7.99 -3.38
N MET A 184 -26.02 -7.68 -4.67
CA MET A 184 -24.74 -7.61 -5.36
C MET A 184 -24.43 -6.14 -5.64
N ILE A 185 -23.33 -5.67 -5.09
CA ILE A 185 -22.90 -4.28 -5.17
C ILE A 185 -21.79 -4.20 -6.21
N PRO A 186 -22.03 -3.59 -7.38
CA PRO A 186 -20.93 -3.29 -8.28
C PRO A 186 -20.00 -2.29 -7.60
N LEU A 187 -18.71 -2.62 -7.53
CA LEU A 187 -17.71 -1.70 -7.01
C LEU A 187 -16.58 -1.57 -8.02
N SER A 188 -16.24 -0.32 -8.36
CA SER A 188 -15.09 0.02 -9.18
C SER A 188 -14.20 1.00 -8.43
N VAL A 189 -12.87 0.76 -8.49
CA VAL A 189 -11.84 1.59 -7.87
C VAL A 189 -10.93 2.12 -8.97
N GLU A 190 -10.80 3.44 -9.05
CA GLU A 190 -9.98 4.11 -10.06
C GLU A 190 -9.02 5.08 -9.36
N TYR A 191 -7.72 4.95 -9.63
CA TYR A 191 -6.68 5.85 -9.13
C TYR A 191 -5.36 5.62 -9.87
N VAL A 192 -4.45 6.57 -9.76
CA VAL A 192 -3.05 6.41 -10.18
C VAL A 192 -2.22 6.10 -8.95
N MET A 193 -1.55 4.95 -8.94
CA MET A 193 -0.67 4.56 -7.82
C MET A 193 0.40 5.62 -7.56
N GLY A 194 0.64 5.94 -6.29
CA GLY A 194 1.63 6.92 -5.88
C GLY A 194 1.24 8.39 -6.07
N LYS A 195 -0.05 8.70 -6.33
CA LYS A 195 -0.56 10.08 -6.48
C LYS A 195 -1.46 10.53 -5.33
N GLY A 196 -1.62 9.70 -4.31
CA GLY A 196 -2.47 9.95 -3.16
C GLY A 196 -3.95 9.89 -3.51
N PHE A 197 -4.77 10.45 -2.62
CA PHE A 197 -6.24 10.39 -2.73
C PHE A 197 -6.87 11.42 -3.68
N ARG A 198 -6.07 12.30 -4.30
CA ARG A 198 -6.58 13.41 -5.11
C ARG A 198 -7.50 12.94 -6.24
N ASP A 199 -7.09 11.87 -6.94
CA ASP A 199 -7.80 11.31 -8.08
C ASP A 199 -8.44 9.95 -7.76
N PHE A 200 -8.52 9.61 -6.47
CA PHE A 200 -9.03 8.31 -6.02
C PHE A 200 -10.55 8.29 -6.03
N LYS A 201 -11.14 7.33 -6.75
CA LYS A 201 -12.59 7.18 -6.88
C LYS A 201 -13.04 5.78 -6.51
N ILE A 202 -14.15 5.72 -5.77
CA ILE A 202 -14.94 4.51 -5.58
C ILE A 202 -16.34 4.79 -6.10
N VAL A 203 -16.79 3.93 -7.01
CA VAL A 203 -18.19 3.88 -7.44
C VAL A 203 -18.79 2.62 -6.86
N ALA A 204 -19.80 2.77 -6.00
CA ALA A 204 -20.44 1.69 -5.25
C ALA A 204 -21.97 1.85 -5.20
#